data_AF-A0A1E2WUF5-F1
#
_entry.id   AF-A0A1E2WUF5-F1
#
_cell.length_a   1.000
_cell.length_b   1.000
_cell.length_c   1.000
_cell.angle_alpha   90.00
_cell.angle_beta   90.00
_cell.angle_gamma   90.00
#
_symmetry.space_group_name_H-M   'P 1'
#
loop_
_entity.id
_entity.type
_entity.pdbx_description
1 polymer ?
#
loop_
_entity_poly.entity_id
_entity_poly.type
_entity_poly.pdbx_seq_one_letter_code
_entity_poly.pdbx_strand_id
1 'polypeptide(L)'
;MPKQYVPNVFLKIEDSQLYAIFAWSQRTAEIVTSKSWLTILEIFVHEHSLENAYQIFQKVKYASIADKVIQELEEYEKLLQDAIVFLADGSLTIFGKGFRSFIEKEMQFELGSLSRETYQVLPQLFSQYKLEDDLESIENIEDFRKLVEHLENLGFLSPATGSIDWGDLKKAVPICQAFGLTRGKPVDRYYLSKFIEEIQTQIGGNILEIGGTPKDKDFYKINPGASYQILNLEAGPGVDIVGDAHDVSVIKPESLDSVIIFNVLEHCYAPWVVVENIYTWLKPGGKCFAMVPSAIRVHATPVDYWRPLPDAFAWMFRNFSQQKLYVYGNPTTVIASYHGIAVEELTSEELDAYHPDYPVATCIWAEK
;
A
#
# COMPACT_ATOMS: atom_id res chain seq x y z
N MET A 1 -22.76 -16.00 -6.28
CA MET A 1 -22.35 -16.80 -5.09
C MET A 1 -22.65 -15.96 -3.86
N PRO A 2 -22.86 -16.54 -2.66
CA PRO A 2 -22.94 -15.73 -1.45
C PRO A 2 -21.63 -14.94 -1.28
N LYS A 3 -21.74 -13.70 -0.80
CA LYS A 3 -20.60 -12.82 -0.61
C LYS A 3 -19.69 -13.34 0.50
N GLN A 4 -18.39 -13.24 0.26
CA GLN A 4 -17.34 -13.65 1.19
C GLN A 4 -16.58 -12.44 1.70
N TYR A 5 -16.15 -12.46 2.95
CA TYR A 5 -15.49 -11.32 3.60
C TYR A 5 -14.12 -11.70 4.15
N VAL A 6 -13.20 -10.76 4.10
CA VAL A 6 -11.90 -10.81 4.77
C VAL A 6 -11.62 -9.48 5.46
N PRO A 7 -10.94 -9.46 6.61
CA PRO A 7 -10.52 -8.23 7.24
C PRO A 7 -9.39 -7.59 6.46
N ASN A 8 -9.34 -6.26 6.52
CA ASN A 8 -8.25 -5.47 5.97
C ASN A 8 -8.10 -4.20 6.82
N VAL A 9 -7.71 -4.39 8.08
CA VAL A 9 -7.73 -3.34 9.09
C VAL A 9 -6.44 -3.35 9.90
N PHE A 10 -5.98 -2.14 10.20
CA PHE A 10 -4.88 -1.90 11.11
C PHE A 10 -5.46 -1.34 12.40
N LEU A 11 -5.10 -1.92 13.53
CA LEU A 11 -5.52 -1.51 14.86
C LEU A 11 -4.33 -0.90 15.59
N LYS A 12 -4.55 0.23 16.27
CA LYS A 12 -3.51 0.95 17.01
C LYS A 12 -4.09 1.51 18.30
N ILE A 13 -3.28 1.51 19.36
CA ILE A 13 -3.59 2.22 20.58
C ILE A 13 -3.03 3.64 20.51
N GLU A 14 -3.87 4.62 20.84
CA GLU A 14 -3.49 6.02 20.95
C GLU A 14 -4.38 6.67 22.01
N ASP A 15 -3.83 7.54 22.87
CA ASP A 15 -4.58 8.23 23.93
C ASP A 15 -5.49 7.31 24.79
N SER A 16 -5.00 6.10 25.11
CA SER A 16 -5.74 5.06 25.86
C SER A 16 -7.03 4.55 25.19
N GLN A 17 -7.17 4.75 23.87
CA GLN A 17 -8.26 4.24 23.06
C GLN A 17 -7.74 3.33 21.94
N LEU A 18 -8.59 2.41 21.49
CA LEU A 18 -8.32 1.55 20.36
C LEU A 18 -8.89 2.16 19.09
N TYR A 19 -8.03 2.36 18.10
CA TYR A 19 -8.38 2.91 16.81
C TYR A 19 -8.19 1.89 15.69
N ALA A 20 -9.11 1.90 14.74
CA ALA A 20 -8.89 1.35 13.41
C ALA A 20 -8.34 2.46 12.50
N ILE A 21 -7.14 2.25 11.97
CA ILE A 21 -6.43 3.19 11.10
C ILE A 21 -6.37 2.67 9.66
N PHE A 22 -6.27 3.57 8.70
CA PHE A 22 -6.41 3.27 7.27
C PHE A 22 -5.10 3.41 6.48
N ALA A 23 -4.01 2.88 7.02
CA ALA A 23 -2.67 2.99 6.43
C ALA A 23 -2.30 4.46 6.12
N TRP A 24 -1.79 4.73 4.92
CA TRP A 24 -1.46 6.08 4.43
C TRP A 24 -2.67 6.84 3.87
N SER A 25 -3.88 6.54 4.34
CA SER A 25 -5.07 7.30 4.00
C SER A 25 -5.14 8.60 4.80
N GLN A 26 -5.70 9.65 4.19
CA GLN A 26 -6.01 10.91 4.86
C GLN A 26 -7.32 10.84 5.66
N ARG A 27 -8.02 9.70 5.65
CA ARG A 27 -9.24 9.49 6.42
C ARG A 27 -8.93 9.46 7.91
N THR A 28 -9.76 10.13 8.70
CA THR A 28 -9.71 10.07 10.16
C THR A 28 -9.86 8.62 10.64
N ALA A 29 -9.06 8.24 11.64
CA ALA A 29 -9.18 6.94 12.29
C ALA A 29 -10.55 6.78 12.94
N GLU A 30 -11.04 5.55 12.99
CA GLU A 30 -12.32 5.20 13.64
C GLU A 30 -12.03 4.62 15.02
N ILE A 31 -12.76 5.05 16.05
CA ILE A 31 -12.64 4.48 17.39
C ILE A 31 -13.35 3.12 17.39
N VAL A 32 -12.64 2.08 17.80
CA VAL A 32 -13.25 0.77 18.07
C VAL A 32 -13.90 0.83 19.44
N THR A 33 -15.22 0.72 19.49
CA THR A 33 -16.02 0.94 20.70
C THR A 33 -16.55 -0.34 21.32
N SER A 34 -16.65 -1.42 20.55
CA SER A 34 -17.39 -2.63 20.92
C SER A 34 -16.54 -3.89 20.85
N LYS A 35 -16.73 -4.82 21.80
CA LYS A 35 -16.06 -6.13 21.79
C LYS A 35 -16.48 -6.97 20.58
N SER A 36 -17.73 -6.88 20.15
CA SER A 36 -18.24 -7.60 18.99
C SER A 36 -17.44 -7.32 17.71
N TRP A 37 -16.92 -6.10 17.54
CA TRP A 37 -16.12 -5.73 16.36
C TRP A 37 -14.84 -6.55 16.31
N LEU A 38 -14.12 -6.65 17.42
CA LEU A 38 -12.89 -7.44 17.51
C LEU A 38 -13.15 -8.92 17.28
N THR A 39 -14.17 -9.48 17.93
CA THR A 39 -14.54 -10.89 17.77
C THR A 39 -14.89 -11.21 16.32
N ILE A 40 -15.69 -10.36 15.67
CA ILE A 40 -16.11 -10.58 14.27
C ILE A 40 -14.92 -10.45 13.32
N LEU A 41 -14.11 -9.41 13.46
CA LEU A 41 -12.92 -9.21 12.62
C LEU A 41 -11.96 -10.39 12.73
N GLU A 42 -11.72 -10.90 13.94
CA GLU A 42 -10.88 -12.08 14.15
C GLU A 42 -11.45 -13.35 13.51
N ILE A 43 -12.78 -13.57 13.59
CA ILE A 43 -13.42 -14.71 12.93
C ILE A 43 -13.19 -14.65 11.42
N PHE A 44 -13.38 -13.47 10.81
CA PHE A 44 -13.19 -13.28 9.37
C PHE A 44 -11.73 -13.39 8.91
N VAL A 45 -10.75 -13.41 9.82
CA VAL A 45 -9.36 -13.79 9.48
C VAL A 45 -9.31 -15.21 8.92
N HIS A 46 -10.19 -16.13 9.39
CA HIS A 46 -10.11 -17.55 9.03
C HIS A 46 -11.37 -18.12 8.38
N GLU A 47 -12.51 -17.45 8.51
CA GLU A 47 -13.79 -17.92 7.96
C GLU A 47 -14.49 -16.83 7.15
N HIS A 48 -14.61 -17.04 5.84
CA HIS A 48 -15.06 -16.00 4.91
C HIS A 48 -16.58 -16.03 4.66
N SER A 49 -17.28 -17.12 5.00
CA SER A 49 -18.73 -17.22 4.89
C SER A 49 -19.42 -16.57 6.09
N LEU A 50 -20.46 -15.77 5.81
CA LEU A 50 -21.30 -15.16 6.84
C LEU A 50 -21.93 -16.20 7.77
N GLU A 51 -22.48 -17.28 7.22
CA GLU A 51 -23.17 -18.33 7.96
C GLU A 51 -22.21 -19.09 8.89
N ASN A 52 -21.04 -19.50 8.38
CA ASN A 52 -20.05 -20.20 9.20
C ASN A 52 -19.44 -19.27 10.26
N ALA A 53 -19.13 -18.02 9.89
CA ALA A 53 -18.64 -17.02 10.82
C ALA A 53 -19.64 -16.80 11.97
N TYR A 54 -20.94 -16.75 11.68
CA TYR A 54 -21.98 -16.67 12.70
C TYR A 54 -22.01 -17.91 13.61
N GLN A 55 -21.84 -19.12 13.07
CA GLN A 55 -21.76 -20.34 13.89
C GLN A 55 -20.55 -20.33 14.84
N ILE A 56 -19.40 -19.78 14.40
CA ILE A 56 -18.22 -19.60 15.24
C ILE A 56 -18.51 -18.53 16.31
N PHE A 57 -19.08 -17.39 15.90
CA PHE A 57 -19.45 -16.31 16.80
C PHE A 57 -20.32 -16.80 17.96
N GLN A 58 -21.34 -17.60 17.69
CA GLN A 58 -22.21 -18.16 18.74
C GLN A 58 -21.47 -19.05 19.75
N LYS A 59 -20.38 -19.72 19.34
CA LYS A 59 -19.56 -20.55 20.23
C LYS A 59 -18.62 -19.70 21.08
N VAL A 60 -18.06 -18.64 20.51
CA VAL A 60 -17.01 -17.85 21.17
C VAL A 60 -17.57 -16.72 22.04
N LYS A 61 -18.76 -16.19 21.73
CA LYS A 61 -19.34 -15.05 22.44
C LYS A 61 -19.59 -15.28 23.94
N TYR A 62 -19.69 -16.53 24.38
CA TYR A 62 -19.84 -16.93 25.79
C TYR A 62 -18.65 -17.72 26.34
N ALA A 63 -17.62 -17.95 25.53
CA ALA A 63 -16.47 -18.73 25.95
C ALA A 63 -15.57 -17.88 26.84
N SER A 64 -15.14 -18.44 27.98
CA SER A 64 -14.03 -17.87 28.75
C SER A 64 -12.75 -17.90 27.91
N ILE A 65 -11.91 -16.87 28.05
CA ILE A 65 -10.59 -16.85 27.42
C ILE A 65 -9.77 -18.03 27.93
N ALA A 66 -9.18 -18.80 27.02
CA ALA A 66 -8.34 -19.93 27.39
C ALA A 66 -7.02 -19.47 28.02
N ASP A 67 -6.57 -20.15 29.07
CA ASP A 67 -5.31 -19.82 29.80
C ASP A 67 -4.09 -19.75 28.87
N LYS A 68 -4.04 -20.62 27.84
CA LYS A 68 -3.00 -20.62 26.81
C LYS A 68 -2.94 -19.28 26.06
N VAL A 69 -4.09 -18.69 25.72
CA VAL A 69 -4.16 -17.39 25.04
C VAL A 69 -3.61 -16.30 25.95
N ILE A 70 -3.98 -16.31 27.23
CA ILE A 70 -3.48 -15.33 28.20
C ILE A 70 -1.96 -15.41 28.28
N GLN A 71 -1.42 -16.62 28.52
CA GLN A 71 0.01 -16.85 28.67
C GLN A 71 0.82 -16.47 27.42
N GLU A 72 0.34 -16.84 26.23
CA GLU A 72 1.04 -16.50 24.98
C GLU A 72 1.01 -15.00 24.68
N LEU A 73 -0.02 -14.26 25.12
CA LEU A 73 -0.15 -12.84 24.82
C LEU A 73 0.53 -11.91 25.84
N GLU A 74 0.90 -12.39 27.02
CA GLU A 74 1.57 -11.62 28.08
C GLU A 74 2.85 -10.90 27.59
N GLU A 75 3.61 -11.50 26.68
CA GLU A 75 4.86 -10.91 26.19
C GLU A 75 4.64 -9.71 25.24
N TYR A 76 3.47 -9.63 24.59
CA TYR A 76 3.16 -8.58 23.62
C TYR A 76 2.50 -7.35 24.23
N GLU A 77 1.95 -7.46 25.44
CA GLU A 77 1.20 -6.38 26.10
C GLU A 77 2.00 -5.06 26.15
N LYS A 78 3.29 -5.15 26.47
CA LYS A 78 4.18 -3.98 26.54
C LYS A 78 4.55 -3.40 25.18
N LEU A 79 4.40 -4.17 24.10
CA LEU A 79 4.69 -3.73 22.73
C LEU A 79 3.51 -2.97 22.11
N LEU A 80 2.28 -3.18 22.60
CA LEU A 80 1.06 -2.63 22.00
C LEU A 80 1.00 -1.10 21.96
N GLN A 81 1.71 -0.42 22.87
CA GLN A 81 1.71 1.05 22.94
C GLN A 81 2.25 1.70 21.65
N ASP A 82 3.24 1.07 21.02
CA ASP A 82 3.91 1.58 19.81
C ASP A 82 3.64 0.71 18.57
N ALA A 83 2.96 -0.43 18.75
CA ALA A 83 2.69 -1.38 17.69
C ALA A 83 1.42 -1.04 16.89
N ILE A 84 1.33 -1.65 15.71
CA ILE A 84 0.09 -1.76 14.93
C ILE A 84 -0.26 -3.24 14.83
N VAL A 85 -1.51 -3.62 15.08
CA VAL A 85 -2.01 -4.98 14.86
C VAL A 85 -2.75 -5.01 13.54
N PHE A 86 -2.34 -5.89 12.62
CA PHE A 86 -2.90 -5.99 11.28
C PHE A 86 -3.67 -7.28 11.11
N LEU A 87 -4.85 -7.18 10.50
CA LEU A 87 -5.72 -8.29 10.15
C LEU A 87 -5.85 -8.40 8.63
N ALA A 88 -5.57 -9.60 8.13
CA ALA A 88 -5.73 -9.98 6.73
C ALA A 88 -6.26 -11.42 6.61
N ASP A 89 -6.54 -11.85 5.39
CA ASP A 89 -6.87 -13.25 5.10
C ASP A 89 -5.78 -14.21 5.63
N GLY A 90 -6.15 -15.01 6.63
CA GLY A 90 -5.31 -15.99 7.29
C GLY A 90 -4.23 -15.45 8.24
N SER A 91 -4.15 -14.13 8.46
CA SER A 91 -3.06 -13.50 9.21
C SER A 91 -3.54 -12.50 10.26
N LEU A 92 -2.95 -12.60 11.45
CA LEU A 92 -3.09 -11.65 12.55
C LEU A 92 -1.68 -11.32 13.03
N THR A 93 -1.15 -10.18 12.63
CA THR A 93 0.25 -9.83 12.88
C THR A 93 0.38 -8.59 13.73
N ILE A 94 1.27 -8.62 14.73
CA ILE A 94 1.72 -7.43 15.46
C ILE A 94 2.96 -6.87 14.76
N PHE A 95 2.89 -5.59 14.39
CA PHE A 95 3.97 -4.80 13.82
C PHE A 95 4.57 -3.90 14.89
N GLY A 96 5.65 -4.38 15.53
CA GLY A 96 6.25 -3.73 16.70
C GLY A 96 6.89 -2.36 16.46
N LYS A 97 7.17 -1.99 15.20
CA LYS A 97 7.63 -0.65 14.80
C LYS A 97 6.60 0.07 13.92
N GLY A 98 5.31 -0.23 14.09
CA GLY A 98 4.23 0.32 13.26
C GLY A 98 4.38 -0.02 11.76
N PHE A 99 4.02 0.89 10.86
CA PHE A 99 4.08 0.64 9.41
C PHE A 99 5.48 0.34 8.88
N ARG A 100 6.54 0.71 9.60
CA ARG A 100 7.91 0.35 9.23
C ARG A 100 8.09 -1.17 9.26
N SER A 101 7.58 -1.84 10.29
CA SER A 101 7.57 -3.31 10.38
C SER A 101 6.79 -3.96 9.24
N PHE A 102 5.71 -3.34 8.76
CA PHE A 102 4.95 -3.83 7.60
C PHE A 102 5.80 -3.80 6.30
N ILE A 103 6.57 -2.74 6.08
CA ILE A 103 7.39 -2.57 4.87
C ILE A 103 8.71 -3.34 4.91
N GLU A 104 9.44 -3.26 6.01
CA GLU A 104 10.79 -3.83 6.17
C GLU A 104 10.78 -5.29 6.64
N LYS A 105 9.63 -5.78 7.09
CA LYS A 105 9.45 -7.14 7.63
C LYS A 105 10.28 -7.45 8.89
N GLU A 106 10.68 -6.42 9.63
CA GLU A 106 11.30 -6.54 10.94
C GLU A 106 10.26 -6.46 12.07
N MET A 107 10.52 -7.09 13.22
CA MET A 107 9.65 -7.00 14.42
C MET A 107 8.18 -7.33 14.09
N GLN A 108 7.96 -8.39 13.31
CA GLN A 108 6.65 -8.94 13.01
C GLN A 108 6.40 -10.17 13.90
N PHE A 109 5.25 -10.20 14.57
CA PHE A 109 4.85 -11.31 15.43
C PHE A 109 3.52 -11.86 14.93
N GLU A 110 3.54 -13.05 14.33
CA GLU A 110 2.36 -13.68 13.72
C GLU A 110 1.60 -14.53 14.75
N LEU A 111 0.31 -14.24 14.90
CA LEU A 111 -0.59 -14.88 15.87
C LEU A 111 -1.75 -15.62 15.19
N GLY A 112 -1.77 -15.70 13.86
CA GLY A 112 -2.83 -16.32 13.08
C GLY A 112 -3.10 -17.79 13.45
N SER A 113 -2.07 -18.55 13.81
CA SER A 113 -2.25 -19.94 14.29
C SER A 113 -3.01 -20.01 15.62
N LEU A 114 -2.64 -19.17 16.60
CA LEU A 114 -3.34 -19.08 17.89
C LEU A 114 -4.77 -18.57 17.70
N SER A 115 -4.94 -17.58 16.83
CA SER A 115 -6.23 -17.01 16.47
C SER A 115 -7.15 -18.04 15.79
N ARG A 116 -6.64 -18.87 14.88
CA ARG A 116 -7.42 -19.94 14.22
C ARG A 116 -7.91 -20.99 15.20
N GLU A 117 -7.08 -21.33 16.19
CA GLU A 117 -7.40 -22.33 17.20
C GLU A 117 -8.48 -21.82 18.18
N THR A 118 -8.45 -20.52 18.50
CA THR A 118 -9.18 -19.99 19.66
C THR A 118 -10.21 -18.92 19.35
N TYR A 119 -10.00 -18.08 18.33
CA TYR A 119 -10.79 -16.86 18.03
C TYR A 119 -10.90 -15.89 19.22
N GLN A 120 -9.88 -15.88 20.08
CA GLN A 120 -9.86 -15.14 21.34
C GLN A 120 -8.66 -14.18 21.43
N VAL A 121 -7.86 -14.05 20.37
CA VAL A 121 -6.63 -13.25 20.39
C VAL A 121 -6.91 -11.77 20.51
N LEU A 122 -7.73 -11.16 19.64
CA LEU A 122 -8.03 -9.73 19.71
C LEU A 122 -8.79 -9.34 20.98
N PRO A 123 -9.86 -10.07 21.40
CA PRO A 123 -10.53 -9.78 22.66
C PRO A 123 -9.58 -9.80 23.86
N GLN A 124 -8.62 -10.73 23.89
CA GLN A 124 -7.65 -10.81 24.97
C GLN A 124 -6.55 -9.74 24.87
N LEU A 125 -6.00 -9.54 23.67
CA LEU A 125 -4.93 -8.58 23.39
C LEU A 125 -5.35 -7.14 23.76
N PHE A 126 -6.63 -6.82 23.56
CA PHE A 126 -7.19 -5.50 23.90
C PHE A 126 -8.08 -5.50 25.15
N SER A 127 -8.01 -6.55 25.98
CA SER A 127 -8.88 -6.73 27.16
C SER A 127 -8.77 -5.61 28.21
N GLN A 128 -7.64 -4.91 28.25
CA GLN A 128 -7.39 -3.80 29.19
C GLN A 128 -8.03 -2.47 28.75
N TYR A 129 -8.45 -2.37 27.49
CA TYR A 129 -9.06 -1.16 26.94
C TYR A 129 -10.57 -1.19 27.13
N LYS A 130 -11.15 -0.02 27.42
CA LYS A 130 -12.56 0.11 27.75
C LYS A 130 -13.41 0.01 26.48
N LEU A 131 -13.88 -1.19 26.18
CA LEU A 131 -14.84 -1.50 25.11
C LEU A 131 -16.20 -1.88 25.70
N GLU A 132 -17.27 -1.50 25.04
CA GLU A 132 -18.63 -1.95 25.35
C GLU A 132 -18.75 -3.46 25.14
N ASP A 133 -19.29 -4.16 26.14
CA ASP A 133 -19.58 -5.58 26.03
C ASP A 133 -20.98 -5.78 25.44
N ASP A 134 -21.03 -5.80 24.11
CA ASP A 134 -22.25 -5.85 23.31
C ASP A 134 -22.50 -7.23 22.68
N LEU A 135 -21.71 -8.25 23.04
CA LEU A 135 -21.77 -9.59 22.44
C LEU A 135 -23.15 -10.25 22.58
N GLU A 136 -23.84 -10.01 23.70
CA GLU A 136 -25.18 -10.53 23.95
C GLU A 136 -26.27 -9.85 23.11
N SER A 137 -26.03 -8.63 22.63
CA SER A 137 -26.98 -7.89 21.78
C SER A 137 -27.14 -8.51 20.39
N ILE A 138 -26.23 -9.40 19.98
CA ILE A 138 -26.25 -10.10 18.69
C ILE A 138 -26.96 -11.44 18.89
N GLU A 139 -28.29 -11.39 18.81
CA GLU A 139 -29.17 -12.52 19.14
C GLU A 139 -29.33 -13.51 17.98
N ASN A 140 -29.30 -13.02 16.74
CA ASN A 140 -29.57 -13.81 15.54
C ASN A 140 -28.62 -13.45 14.39
N ILE A 141 -28.68 -14.23 13.30
CA ILE A 141 -27.80 -14.04 12.13
C ILE A 141 -28.06 -12.70 11.41
N GLU A 142 -29.26 -12.14 11.54
CA GLU A 142 -29.62 -10.88 10.91
C GLU A 142 -28.96 -9.69 11.63
N ASP A 143 -28.86 -9.74 12.96
CA ASP A 143 -28.09 -8.75 13.73
C ASP A 143 -26.60 -8.85 13.43
N PHE A 144 -26.08 -10.08 13.33
CA PHE A 144 -24.69 -10.34 12.91
C PHE A 144 -24.43 -9.78 11.51
N ARG A 145 -25.33 -10.02 10.55
CA ARG A 145 -25.22 -9.52 9.17
C ARG A 145 -25.16 -8.00 9.12
N LYS A 146 -26.05 -7.31 9.86
CA LYS A 146 -26.04 -5.84 9.92
C LYS A 146 -24.71 -5.30 10.44
N LEU A 147 -24.14 -5.96 11.45
CA LEU A 147 -22.84 -5.57 11.99
C LEU A 147 -21.71 -5.85 10.99
N VAL A 148 -21.70 -6.98 10.30
CA VAL A 148 -20.74 -7.26 9.22
C VAL A 148 -20.82 -6.21 8.11
N GLU A 149 -22.03 -5.86 7.67
CA GLU A 149 -22.26 -4.79 6.68
C GLU A 149 -21.80 -3.44 7.20
N HIS A 150 -21.98 -3.15 8.49
CA HIS A 150 -21.47 -1.93 9.11
C HIS A 150 -19.93 -1.88 9.08
N LEU A 151 -19.25 -2.96 9.51
CA LEU A 151 -17.79 -3.06 9.49
C LEU A 151 -17.23 -2.99 8.06
N GLU A 152 -17.93 -3.56 7.09
CA GLU A 152 -17.60 -3.43 5.68
C GLU A 152 -17.74 -1.99 5.18
N ASN A 153 -18.83 -1.29 5.53
CA ASN A 153 -19.03 0.11 5.16
C ASN A 153 -17.99 1.04 5.80
N LEU A 154 -17.46 0.68 6.98
CA LEU A 154 -16.31 1.34 7.58
C LEU A 154 -14.99 0.98 6.88
N GLY A 155 -14.96 -0.06 6.05
CA GLY A 155 -13.77 -0.55 5.36
C GLY A 155 -12.86 -1.42 6.22
N PHE A 156 -13.38 -2.03 7.29
CA PHE A 156 -12.62 -2.99 8.11
C PHE A 156 -12.73 -4.41 7.57
N LEU A 157 -13.88 -4.72 6.94
CA LEU A 157 -14.09 -5.90 6.13
C LEU A 157 -14.14 -5.50 4.66
N SER A 158 -13.70 -6.40 3.79
CA SER A 158 -13.75 -6.25 2.34
C SER A 158 -14.16 -7.57 1.70
N PRO A 159 -14.63 -7.58 0.44
CA PRO A 159 -14.83 -8.82 -0.29
C PRO A 159 -13.55 -9.65 -0.30
N ALA A 160 -13.68 -10.97 -0.10
CA ALA A 160 -12.55 -11.89 -0.16
C ALA A 160 -11.81 -11.79 -1.50
N THR A 161 -10.50 -12.03 -1.48
CA THR A 161 -9.66 -11.98 -2.68
C THR A 161 -10.22 -12.90 -3.77
N GLY A 162 -10.39 -12.36 -4.99
CA GLY A 162 -10.94 -13.11 -6.11
C GLY A 162 -12.47 -13.30 -6.07
N SER A 163 -13.18 -12.63 -5.18
CA SER A 163 -14.66 -12.68 -5.08
C SER A 163 -15.37 -11.36 -5.40
N ILE A 164 -14.63 -10.33 -5.82
CA ILE A 164 -15.15 -8.99 -6.12
C ILE A 164 -16.16 -9.03 -7.26
N ASP A 165 -17.30 -8.36 -7.08
CA ASP A 165 -18.25 -8.10 -8.16
C ASP A 165 -18.55 -6.59 -8.36
N TRP A 166 -19.37 -6.27 -9.37
CA TRP A 166 -19.73 -4.88 -9.69
C TRP A 166 -20.51 -4.17 -8.57
N GLY A 167 -21.24 -4.92 -7.75
CA GLY A 167 -21.97 -4.40 -6.59
C GLY A 167 -21.03 -3.89 -5.51
N ASP A 168 -19.86 -4.51 -5.35
CA ASP A 168 -18.87 -4.11 -4.34
C ASP A 168 -18.24 -2.74 -4.60
N LEU A 169 -18.24 -2.28 -5.85
CA LEU A 169 -17.75 -0.96 -6.24
C LEU A 169 -18.72 0.18 -5.90
N LYS A 170 -19.95 -0.12 -5.46
CA LYS A 170 -20.95 0.90 -5.08
C LYS A 170 -20.68 1.57 -3.73
N LYS A 171 -19.69 1.09 -2.98
CA LYS A 171 -19.37 1.57 -1.64
C LYS A 171 -18.59 2.89 -1.68
N ALA A 172 -18.67 3.63 -0.59
CA ALA A 172 -17.91 4.88 -0.42
C ALA A 172 -16.46 4.67 0.04
N VAL A 173 -16.08 3.43 0.35
CA VAL A 173 -14.72 3.05 0.75
C VAL A 173 -14.08 2.14 -0.30
N PRO A 174 -12.77 2.26 -0.56
CA PRO A 174 -12.06 1.35 -1.47
C PRO A 174 -12.02 -0.08 -0.90
N ILE A 175 -11.80 -1.07 -1.76
CA ILE A 175 -11.64 -2.48 -1.38
C ILE A 175 -10.37 -2.68 -0.55
N CYS A 176 -9.30 -1.96 -0.89
CA CYS A 176 -8.08 -1.88 -0.11
C CYS A 176 -7.70 -0.44 0.22
N GLN A 177 -7.48 -0.18 1.50
CA GLN A 177 -7.09 1.13 2.01
C GLN A 177 -5.58 1.42 1.88
N ALA A 178 -4.80 0.46 1.38
CA ALA A 178 -3.34 0.55 1.26
C ALA A 178 -2.86 0.33 -0.19
N PHE A 179 -3.56 0.91 -1.18
CA PHE A 179 -3.20 0.87 -2.60
C PHE A 179 -3.14 -0.55 -3.22
N GLY A 180 -3.73 -1.55 -2.55
CA GLY A 180 -3.63 -2.96 -2.92
C GLY A 180 -2.57 -3.75 -2.14
N LEU A 181 -1.67 -3.09 -1.39
CA LEU A 181 -0.55 -3.75 -0.68
C LEU A 181 -0.98 -4.81 0.33
N THR A 182 -2.19 -4.70 0.88
CA THR A 182 -2.72 -5.69 1.82
C THR A 182 -3.47 -6.84 1.16
N ARG A 183 -3.63 -6.80 -0.17
CA ARG A 183 -4.29 -7.84 -0.97
C ARG A 183 -3.32 -8.54 -1.93
N GLY A 184 -2.25 -7.87 -2.33
CA GLY A 184 -1.27 -8.39 -3.28
C GLY A 184 -0.42 -7.27 -3.86
N LYS A 185 -0.03 -7.42 -5.13
CA LYS A 185 0.77 -6.43 -5.85
C LYS A 185 -0.12 -5.30 -6.38
N PRO A 186 0.20 -4.01 -6.08
CA PRO A 186 -0.48 -2.88 -6.71
C PRO A 186 -0.32 -2.83 -8.23
N VAL A 187 -1.33 -2.32 -8.94
CA VAL A 187 -1.36 -2.25 -10.41
C VAL A 187 -0.22 -1.39 -10.98
N ASP A 188 0.12 -0.27 -10.36
CA ASP A 188 1.21 0.60 -10.82
C ASP A 188 2.56 -0.15 -10.83
N ARG A 189 2.77 -1.07 -9.88
CA ARG A 189 3.98 -1.92 -9.82
C ARG A 189 4.04 -2.93 -10.96
N TYR A 190 2.90 -3.32 -11.53
CA TYR A 190 2.88 -4.15 -12.73
C TYR A 190 3.41 -3.36 -13.94
N TYR A 191 2.91 -2.15 -14.13
CA TYR A 191 3.34 -1.29 -15.23
C TYR A 191 4.77 -0.78 -15.08
N LEU A 192 5.21 -0.48 -13.86
CA LEU A 192 6.61 -0.16 -13.59
C LEU A 192 7.53 -1.34 -14.00
N SER A 193 7.18 -2.58 -13.64
CA SER A 193 7.97 -3.76 -14.06
C SER A 193 8.05 -3.88 -15.58
N LYS A 194 6.95 -3.68 -16.31
CA LYS A 194 6.96 -3.71 -17.79
C LYS A 194 7.83 -2.60 -18.38
N PHE A 195 7.76 -1.39 -17.80
CA PHE A 195 8.61 -0.30 -18.26
C PHE A 195 10.10 -0.60 -18.03
N ILE A 196 10.46 -1.11 -16.86
CA ILE A 196 11.85 -1.52 -16.56
C ILE A 196 12.36 -2.54 -17.57
N GLU A 197 11.56 -3.54 -17.95
CA GLU A 197 11.96 -4.55 -18.95
C GLU A 197 12.36 -3.93 -20.30
N GLU A 198 11.70 -2.84 -20.69
CA GLU A 198 11.97 -2.09 -21.93
C GLU A 198 13.27 -1.25 -21.85
N ILE A 199 13.61 -0.74 -20.67
CA ILE A 199 14.69 0.25 -20.51
C ILE A 199 15.97 -0.28 -19.84
N GLN A 200 15.90 -1.41 -19.13
CA GLN A 200 16.97 -1.89 -18.23
C GLN A 200 18.35 -1.96 -18.90
N THR A 201 18.42 -2.34 -20.19
CA THR A 201 19.68 -2.48 -20.93
C THR A 201 20.34 -1.13 -21.26
N GLN A 202 19.58 -0.04 -21.12
CA GLN A 202 20.03 1.32 -21.38
C GLN A 202 20.45 2.06 -20.11
N ILE A 203 20.15 1.52 -18.93
CA ILE A 203 20.54 2.10 -17.65
C ILE A 203 21.99 1.69 -17.36
N GLY A 204 22.88 2.67 -17.20
CA GLY A 204 24.29 2.38 -16.94
C GLY A 204 25.14 3.61 -16.67
N GLY A 205 26.42 3.36 -16.39
CA GLY A 205 27.41 4.39 -16.08
C GLY A 205 27.30 4.90 -14.64
N ASN A 206 27.37 6.22 -14.47
CA ASN A 206 27.10 6.91 -13.22
C ASN A 206 25.60 7.20 -13.08
N ILE A 207 24.92 6.42 -12.24
CA ILE A 207 23.47 6.43 -12.06
C ILE A 207 23.11 7.20 -10.80
N LEU A 208 22.15 8.11 -10.92
CA LEU A 208 21.44 8.70 -9.78
C LEU A 208 19.98 8.24 -9.78
N GLU A 209 19.53 7.66 -8.67
CA GLU A 209 18.10 7.48 -8.39
C GLU A 209 17.62 8.58 -7.44
N ILE A 210 16.56 9.27 -7.81
CA ILE A 210 15.90 10.29 -6.99
C ILE A 210 14.67 9.64 -6.34
N GLY A 211 14.51 9.77 -5.03
CA GLY A 211 13.39 9.17 -4.29
C GLY A 211 13.54 7.66 -4.00
N GLY A 212 14.72 7.12 -4.24
CA GLY A 212 14.99 5.68 -4.20
C GLY A 212 15.23 5.09 -2.81
N THR A 213 15.33 3.77 -2.78
CA THR A 213 15.75 2.97 -1.63
C THR A 213 16.76 1.89 -2.06
N PRO A 214 17.62 1.38 -1.15
CA PRO A 214 18.69 0.45 -1.54
C PRO A 214 18.23 -0.83 -2.25
N LYS A 215 17.00 -1.29 -1.98
CA LYS A 215 16.40 -2.48 -2.61
C LYS A 215 16.00 -2.26 -4.08
N ASP A 216 15.84 -1.00 -4.50
CA ASP A 216 15.34 -0.68 -5.83
C ASP A 216 16.37 -1.03 -6.92
N LYS A 217 17.67 -0.96 -6.58
CA LYS A 217 18.75 -1.41 -7.45
C LYS A 217 18.58 -2.86 -7.93
N ASP A 218 18.18 -3.75 -7.03
CA ASP A 218 17.95 -5.16 -7.36
C ASP A 218 16.66 -5.33 -8.18
N PHE A 219 15.61 -4.58 -7.82
CA PHE A 219 14.33 -4.60 -8.53
C PHE A 219 14.46 -4.10 -9.98
N TYR A 220 15.25 -3.05 -10.22
CA TYR A 220 15.53 -2.51 -11.56
C TYR A 220 16.56 -3.33 -12.35
N LYS A 221 17.14 -4.39 -11.75
CA LYS A 221 18.15 -5.27 -12.36
C LYS A 221 19.35 -4.48 -12.88
N ILE A 222 19.81 -3.49 -12.11
CA ILE A 222 20.94 -2.64 -12.49
C ILE A 222 22.22 -3.48 -12.60
N ASN A 223 22.99 -3.25 -13.65
CA ASN A 223 24.26 -3.94 -13.88
C ASN A 223 25.23 -3.74 -12.68
N PRO A 224 25.80 -4.81 -12.11
CA PRO A 224 26.75 -4.73 -10.99
C PRO A 224 27.96 -3.80 -11.22
N GLY A 225 28.36 -3.56 -12.48
CA GLY A 225 29.48 -2.67 -12.82
C GLY A 225 29.14 -1.18 -12.84
N ALA A 226 27.87 -0.79 -12.66
CA ALA A 226 27.45 0.61 -12.65
C ALA A 226 27.61 1.25 -11.26
N SER A 227 27.94 2.55 -11.24
CA SER A 227 27.83 3.35 -10.02
C SER A 227 26.36 3.70 -9.80
N TYR A 228 25.90 3.63 -8.56
CA TYR A 228 24.51 3.86 -8.19
C TYR A 228 24.47 4.68 -6.91
N GLN A 229 23.88 5.86 -6.98
CA GLN A 229 23.69 6.76 -5.84
C GLN A 229 22.21 7.08 -5.66
N ILE A 230 21.77 7.20 -4.41
CA ILE A 230 20.40 7.56 -4.05
C ILE A 230 20.37 8.98 -3.49
N LEU A 231 19.51 9.82 -4.07
CA LEU A 231 19.16 11.16 -3.59
C LEU A 231 17.78 11.14 -2.93
N ASN A 232 17.69 11.65 -1.71
CA ASN A 232 16.44 11.88 -1.00
C ASN A 232 16.42 13.25 -0.30
N LEU A 233 15.22 13.78 -0.05
CA LEU A 233 15.03 15.02 0.71
C LEU A 233 15.53 14.91 2.15
N GLU A 234 15.41 13.73 2.75
CA GLU A 234 15.79 13.44 4.12
C GLU A 234 16.85 12.35 4.18
N ALA A 235 17.68 12.40 5.24
CA ALA A 235 18.64 11.35 5.51
C ALA A 235 17.92 10.05 5.90
N GLY A 236 18.44 8.91 5.43
CA GLY A 236 17.88 7.60 5.74
C GLY A 236 18.84 6.47 5.42
N PRO A 237 18.50 5.22 5.80
CA PRO A 237 19.32 4.05 5.49
C PRO A 237 19.59 3.92 3.98
N GLY A 238 20.87 3.99 3.61
CA GLY A 238 21.34 3.85 2.24
C GLY A 238 21.04 5.02 1.30
N VAL A 239 20.72 6.20 1.86
CA VAL A 239 20.72 7.47 1.11
C VAL A 239 22.16 7.99 1.00
N ASP A 240 22.63 8.23 -0.22
CA ASP A 240 23.99 8.74 -0.47
C ASP A 240 24.05 10.27 -0.46
N ILE A 241 22.98 10.92 -0.94
CA ILE A 241 22.89 12.37 -1.11
C ILE A 241 21.59 12.86 -0.48
N VAL A 242 21.71 13.82 0.44
CA VAL A 242 20.55 14.50 1.04
C VAL A 242 20.41 15.87 0.40
N GLY A 243 19.29 16.13 -0.27
CA GLY A 243 19.05 17.41 -0.95
C GLY A 243 17.70 17.48 -1.66
N ASP A 244 17.29 18.71 -1.98
CA ASP A 244 16.08 18.97 -2.77
C ASP A 244 16.42 18.97 -4.26
N ALA A 245 15.74 18.13 -5.05
CA ALA A 245 15.95 18.04 -6.49
C ALA A 245 15.59 19.35 -7.25
N HIS A 246 14.88 20.28 -6.61
CA HIS A 246 14.66 21.64 -7.15
C HIS A 246 15.92 22.51 -7.08
N ASP A 247 16.91 22.17 -6.24
CA ASP A 247 18.19 22.88 -6.18
C ASP A 247 19.20 22.26 -7.16
N VAL A 248 19.49 22.98 -8.24
CA VAL A 248 20.42 22.57 -9.29
C VAL A 248 21.84 22.29 -8.77
N SER A 249 22.24 22.88 -7.64
CA SER A 249 23.59 22.75 -7.10
C SER A 249 23.87 21.44 -6.38
N VAL A 250 22.82 20.65 -6.07
CA VAL A 250 22.93 19.37 -5.34
C VAL A 250 23.80 18.36 -6.10
N ILE A 251 23.72 18.37 -7.43
CA ILE A 251 24.52 17.50 -8.29
C ILE A 251 25.36 18.34 -9.23
N LYS A 252 26.60 17.90 -9.47
CA LYS A 252 27.51 18.55 -10.41
C LYS A 252 26.93 18.48 -11.84
N PRO A 253 26.96 19.58 -12.61
CA PRO A 253 26.57 19.55 -14.03
C PRO A 253 27.37 18.53 -14.84
N GLU A 254 26.73 17.93 -15.85
CA GLU A 254 27.34 16.98 -16.80
C GLU A 254 28.16 15.86 -16.14
N SER A 255 27.63 15.29 -15.06
CA SER A 255 28.32 14.26 -14.26
C SER A 255 27.63 12.89 -14.29
N LEU A 256 26.36 12.84 -14.69
CA LEU A 256 25.56 11.63 -14.70
C LEU A 256 25.41 11.05 -16.11
N ASP A 257 25.45 9.72 -16.20
CA ASP A 257 25.15 8.98 -17.42
C ASP A 257 23.66 8.58 -17.46
N SER A 258 23.07 8.28 -16.29
CA SER A 258 21.65 7.93 -16.15
C SER A 258 21.02 8.59 -14.92
N VAL A 259 19.75 8.99 -15.04
CA VAL A 259 18.89 9.41 -13.92
C VAL A 259 17.61 8.59 -13.90
N ILE A 260 17.26 8.02 -12.76
CA ILE A 260 16.00 7.32 -12.50
C ILE A 260 15.16 8.16 -11.54
N ILE A 261 13.90 8.39 -11.87
CA ILE A 261 12.95 9.15 -11.04
C ILE A 261 11.53 8.59 -11.20
N PHE A 262 11.23 7.52 -10.45
CA PHE A 262 9.94 6.83 -10.52
C PHE A 262 9.06 7.21 -9.32
N ASN A 263 7.84 7.67 -9.60
CA ASN A 263 6.86 8.10 -8.60
C ASN A 263 7.42 9.18 -7.63
N VAL A 264 8.02 10.23 -8.19
CA VAL A 264 8.56 11.37 -7.44
C VAL A 264 8.11 12.71 -7.98
N LEU A 265 8.02 12.87 -9.31
CA LEU A 265 7.69 14.16 -9.93
C LEU A 265 6.31 14.68 -9.51
N GLU A 266 5.36 13.79 -9.22
CA GLU A 266 4.05 14.13 -8.65
C GLU A 266 4.14 14.76 -7.24
N HIS A 267 5.22 14.46 -6.50
CA HIS A 267 5.52 15.01 -5.19
C HIS A 267 6.35 16.30 -5.25
N CYS A 268 6.82 16.69 -6.44
CA CYS A 268 7.52 17.95 -6.66
C CYS A 268 6.51 19.08 -6.89
N TYR A 269 6.65 20.21 -6.18
CA TYR A 269 5.73 21.35 -6.38
C TYR A 269 5.92 22.02 -7.76
N ALA A 270 7.14 21.94 -8.33
CA ALA A 270 7.46 22.42 -9.67
C ALA A 270 8.25 21.36 -10.45
N PRO A 271 7.59 20.29 -10.94
CA PRO A 271 8.28 19.13 -11.54
C PRO A 271 9.10 19.50 -12.78
N TRP A 272 8.70 20.53 -13.53
CA TRP A 272 9.48 21.02 -14.67
C TRP A 272 10.86 21.56 -14.27
N VAL A 273 11.00 22.16 -13.09
CA VAL A 273 12.31 22.63 -12.57
C VAL A 273 13.21 21.43 -12.27
N VAL A 274 12.65 20.38 -11.68
CA VAL A 274 13.40 19.13 -11.41
C VAL A 274 13.88 18.50 -12.72
N VAL A 275 13.02 18.43 -13.74
CA VAL A 275 13.41 17.91 -15.08
C VAL A 275 14.50 18.78 -15.74
N GLU A 276 14.44 20.10 -15.60
CA GLU A 276 15.47 21.03 -16.10
C GLU A 276 16.82 20.87 -15.35
N ASN A 277 16.78 20.61 -14.04
CA ASN A 277 17.96 20.29 -13.26
C ASN A 277 18.57 18.95 -13.67
N ILE A 278 17.74 17.91 -13.85
CA ILE A 278 18.17 16.61 -14.37
C ILE A 278 18.87 16.78 -15.73
N TYR A 279 18.30 17.57 -16.64
CA TYR A 279 18.94 17.88 -17.92
C TYR A 279 20.32 18.55 -17.74
N THR A 280 20.48 19.41 -16.73
CA THR A 280 21.78 20.05 -16.40
C THR A 280 22.79 19.04 -15.84
N TRP A 281 22.36 18.11 -14.99
CA TRP A 281 23.22 17.09 -14.36
C TRP A 281 23.69 16.00 -15.32
N LEU A 282 22.87 15.68 -16.33
CA LEU A 282 23.21 14.69 -17.36
C LEU A 282 24.33 15.19 -18.28
N LYS A 283 25.27 14.29 -18.60
CA LYS A 283 26.23 14.48 -19.70
C LYS A 283 25.51 14.54 -21.05
N PRO A 284 26.13 15.09 -22.12
CA PRO A 284 25.64 14.87 -23.49
C PRO A 284 25.46 13.37 -23.79
N GLY A 285 24.30 12.97 -24.30
CA GLY A 285 23.92 11.56 -24.49
C GLY A 285 23.49 10.82 -23.21
N GLY A 286 23.45 11.51 -22.06
CA GLY A 286 22.93 10.98 -20.81
C GLY A 286 21.40 10.81 -20.86
N LYS A 287 20.87 9.87 -20.09
CA LYS A 287 19.47 9.43 -20.17
C LYS A 287 18.70 9.66 -18.88
N CYS A 288 17.44 10.03 -18.99
CA CYS A 288 16.48 10.05 -17.90
C CYS A 288 15.38 9.02 -18.12
N PHE A 289 15.04 8.29 -17.05
CA PHE A 289 13.96 7.34 -16.99
C PHE A 289 13.02 7.79 -15.88
N ALA A 290 11.78 8.15 -16.23
CA ALA A 290 10.82 8.67 -15.27
C ALA A 290 9.47 7.99 -15.40
N MET A 291 8.74 7.91 -14.28
CA MET A 291 7.38 7.40 -14.19
C MET A 291 6.59 8.29 -13.25
N VAL A 292 5.37 8.63 -13.64
CA VAL A 292 4.39 9.32 -12.80
C VAL A 292 3.05 8.57 -12.82
N PRO A 293 2.29 8.61 -11.71
CA PRO A 293 0.95 8.09 -11.70
C PRO A 293 -0.01 9.01 -12.47
N SER A 294 -0.97 8.40 -13.17
CA SER A 294 -2.05 9.11 -13.86
C SER A 294 -3.42 8.85 -13.23
N ALA A 295 -3.72 7.60 -12.87
CA ALA A 295 -4.94 7.23 -12.14
C ALA A 295 -4.60 6.45 -10.88
N ILE A 296 -4.46 7.17 -9.77
CA ILE A 296 -4.31 6.64 -8.42
C ILE A 296 -4.93 7.64 -7.45
N ARG A 297 -5.44 7.15 -6.32
CA ARG A 297 -5.90 8.01 -5.22
C ARG A 297 -4.75 8.91 -4.69
N VAL A 298 -5.08 9.91 -3.89
CA VAL A 298 -4.07 10.77 -3.25
C VAL A 298 -3.09 9.91 -2.42
N HIS A 299 -1.79 10.13 -2.60
CA HIS A 299 -0.70 9.41 -1.92
C HIS A 299 0.36 10.37 -1.36
N ALA A 300 -0.09 11.31 -0.52
CA ALA A 300 0.72 12.39 0.03
C ALA A 300 1.76 11.92 1.06
N THR A 301 2.88 11.39 0.55
CA THR A 301 4.06 11.01 1.33
C THR A 301 5.31 11.62 0.67
N PRO A 302 5.61 12.93 0.87
CA PRO A 302 5.00 13.84 1.85
C PRO A 302 3.83 14.68 1.33
N VAL A 303 3.85 15.11 0.06
CA VAL A 303 2.79 15.96 -0.54
C VAL A 303 2.54 15.47 -1.95
N ASP A 304 1.29 15.51 -2.40
CA ASP A 304 0.87 14.97 -3.69
C ASP A 304 0.22 16.06 -4.54
N TYR A 305 0.98 16.62 -5.49
CA TYR A 305 0.61 17.86 -6.16
C TYR A 305 -0.10 17.63 -7.50
N TRP A 306 0.40 16.70 -8.30
CA TRP A 306 0.03 16.62 -9.71
C TRP A 306 -0.27 15.20 -10.18
N ARG A 307 -1.13 15.10 -11.19
CA ARG A 307 -1.24 13.93 -12.06
C ARG A 307 -0.90 14.40 -13.48
N PRO A 308 0.39 14.46 -13.86
CA PRO A 308 0.74 14.88 -15.21
C PRO A 308 0.15 13.89 -16.21
N LEU A 309 -0.77 14.38 -17.04
CA LEU A 309 -1.26 13.62 -18.19
C LEU A 309 -0.15 13.53 -19.25
N PRO A 310 -0.23 12.57 -20.20
CA PRO A 310 0.85 12.29 -21.14
C PRO A 310 1.43 13.52 -21.85
N ASP A 311 0.61 14.45 -22.32
CA ASP A 311 1.08 15.65 -23.04
C ASP A 311 1.87 16.60 -22.12
N ALA A 312 1.39 16.82 -20.89
CA ALA A 312 2.11 17.64 -19.91
C ALA A 312 3.44 16.97 -19.52
N PHE A 313 3.43 15.64 -19.39
CA PHE A 313 4.63 14.87 -19.09
C PHE A 313 5.67 14.99 -20.22
N ALA A 314 5.25 14.78 -21.47
CA ALA A 314 6.11 14.97 -22.66
C ALA A 314 6.65 16.40 -22.75
N TRP A 315 5.83 17.40 -22.44
CA TRP A 315 6.22 18.80 -22.51
C TRP A 315 7.29 19.16 -21.46
N MET A 316 7.26 18.58 -20.26
CA MET A 316 8.30 18.81 -19.25
C MET A 316 9.69 18.40 -19.75
N PHE A 317 9.77 17.36 -20.59
CA PHE A 317 11.01 16.84 -21.18
C PHE A 317 11.39 17.48 -22.53
N ARG A 318 10.76 18.59 -22.94
CA ARG A 318 10.98 19.29 -24.23
C ARG A 318 12.43 19.65 -24.60
N ASN A 319 13.33 19.77 -23.63
CA ASN A 319 14.73 20.12 -23.87
C ASN A 319 15.60 18.92 -24.25
N PHE A 320 15.12 17.69 -24.02
CA PHE A 320 15.80 16.47 -24.42
C PHE A 320 15.73 16.30 -25.94
N SER A 321 16.83 15.87 -26.56
CA SER A 321 16.91 15.71 -28.01
C SER A 321 16.07 14.53 -28.51
N GLN A 322 15.83 13.53 -27.67
CA GLN A 322 14.93 12.42 -27.93
C GLN A 322 14.07 12.12 -26.70
N GLN A 323 12.83 11.70 -26.94
CA GLN A 323 11.95 11.16 -25.91
C GLN A 323 11.01 10.10 -26.47
N LYS A 324 10.66 9.12 -25.63
CA LYS A 324 9.66 8.08 -25.92
C LYS A 324 8.76 7.92 -24.71
N LEU A 325 7.46 8.15 -24.91
CA LEU A 325 6.43 7.91 -23.89
C LEU A 325 5.94 6.46 -23.93
N TYR A 326 5.62 5.96 -22.75
CA TYR A 326 4.98 4.68 -22.51
C TYR A 326 3.76 4.94 -21.62
N VAL A 327 2.58 4.74 -22.17
CA VAL A 327 1.32 4.97 -21.46
C VAL A 327 0.69 3.62 -21.19
N TYR A 328 0.40 3.35 -19.92
CA TYR A 328 -0.20 2.09 -19.49
C TYR A 328 -1.54 2.34 -18.82
N GLY A 329 -2.50 1.45 -19.07
CA GLY A 329 -3.81 1.50 -18.43
C GLY A 329 -4.96 1.31 -19.39
N ASN A 330 -6.11 1.01 -18.79
CA ASN A 330 -7.42 0.89 -19.42
C ASN A 330 -8.49 1.11 -18.33
N PRO A 331 -9.79 1.19 -18.67
CA PRO A 331 -10.84 1.42 -17.68
C PRO A 331 -10.84 0.44 -16.49
N THR A 332 -10.57 -0.85 -16.72
CA THR A 332 -10.51 -1.87 -15.66
C THR A 332 -9.39 -1.58 -14.68
N THR A 333 -8.19 -1.29 -15.18
CA THR A 333 -7.02 -1.05 -14.32
C THR A 333 -7.06 0.31 -13.63
N VAL A 334 -7.78 1.30 -14.19
CA VAL A 334 -8.12 2.55 -13.50
C VAL A 334 -9.00 2.27 -12.28
N ILE A 335 -10.09 1.51 -12.44
CA ILE A 335 -10.97 1.13 -11.33
C ILE A 335 -10.18 0.36 -10.28
N ALA A 336 -9.38 -0.61 -10.71
CA ALA A 336 -8.54 -1.41 -9.82
C ALA A 336 -7.57 -0.55 -9.00
N SER A 337 -6.89 0.40 -9.65
CA SER A 337 -5.97 1.33 -8.98
C SER A 337 -6.66 2.20 -7.92
N TYR A 338 -7.86 2.72 -8.21
CA TYR A 338 -8.61 3.53 -7.24
C TYR A 338 -9.17 2.73 -6.06
N HIS A 339 -9.60 1.49 -6.30
CA HIS A 339 -10.15 0.63 -5.25
C HIS A 339 -9.08 -0.22 -4.54
N GLY A 340 -7.83 -0.19 -5.00
CA GLY A 340 -6.75 -1.05 -4.47
C GLY A 340 -7.01 -2.54 -4.72
N ILE A 341 -7.55 -2.88 -5.89
CA ILE A 341 -7.64 -4.26 -6.37
C ILE A 341 -6.24 -4.69 -6.82
N ALA A 342 -5.79 -5.85 -6.36
CA ALA A 342 -4.44 -6.32 -6.62
C ALA A 342 -4.32 -6.96 -8.02
N VAL A 343 -3.10 -7.02 -8.54
CA VAL A 343 -2.76 -7.66 -9.82
C VAL A 343 -3.23 -9.11 -9.87
N GLU A 344 -3.13 -9.82 -8.74
CA GLU A 344 -3.52 -11.23 -8.61
C GLU A 344 -5.03 -11.47 -8.77
N GLU A 345 -5.84 -10.40 -8.72
CA GLU A 345 -7.30 -10.45 -8.92
C GLU A 345 -7.71 -10.08 -10.36
N LEU A 346 -6.74 -9.79 -11.22
CA LEU A 346 -6.94 -9.44 -12.64
C LEU A 346 -6.25 -10.47 -13.53
N THR A 347 -6.80 -10.67 -14.72
CA THR A 347 -6.15 -11.49 -15.75
C THR A 347 -5.02 -10.72 -16.45
N SER A 348 -4.04 -11.44 -17.02
CA SER A 348 -3.00 -10.81 -17.84
C SER A 348 -3.58 -10.05 -19.03
N GLU A 349 -4.67 -10.54 -19.64
CA GLU A 349 -5.35 -9.85 -20.74
C GLU A 349 -5.93 -8.50 -20.30
N GLU A 350 -6.56 -8.44 -19.12
CA GLU A 350 -7.06 -7.18 -18.55
C GLU A 350 -5.94 -6.22 -18.18
N LEU A 351 -4.81 -6.72 -17.66
CA LEU A 351 -3.65 -5.90 -17.32
C LEU A 351 -2.94 -5.35 -18.56
N ASP A 352 -2.80 -6.17 -19.61
CA ASP A 352 -2.09 -5.86 -20.85
C ASP A 352 -2.91 -5.04 -21.86
N ALA A 353 -4.24 -5.05 -21.73
CA ALA A 353 -5.10 -4.21 -22.53
C ALA A 353 -4.74 -2.72 -22.34
N TYR A 354 -4.75 -1.98 -23.43
CA TYR A 354 -4.44 -0.55 -23.44
C TYR A 354 -5.59 0.26 -24.02
N HIS A 355 -5.92 1.37 -23.36
CA HIS A 355 -6.82 2.37 -23.90
C HIS A 355 -6.21 3.77 -23.69
N PRO A 356 -6.07 4.60 -24.75
CA PRO A 356 -5.36 5.88 -24.67
C PRO A 356 -5.96 6.88 -23.69
N ASP A 357 -7.29 6.85 -23.51
CA ASP A 357 -8.00 7.81 -22.66
C ASP A 357 -7.98 7.45 -21.15
N TYR A 358 -7.43 6.29 -20.77
CA TYR A 358 -7.48 5.80 -19.39
C TYR A 358 -6.09 5.41 -18.84
N PRO A 359 -5.14 6.36 -18.80
CA PRO A 359 -3.81 6.09 -18.26
C PRO A 359 -3.87 5.84 -16.76
N VAL A 360 -3.24 4.75 -16.31
CA VAL A 360 -2.95 4.46 -14.90
C VAL A 360 -1.55 4.96 -14.54
N ALA A 361 -0.57 4.70 -15.41
CA ALA A 361 0.80 5.14 -15.25
C ALA A 361 1.34 5.67 -16.58
N THR A 362 2.10 6.75 -16.50
CA THR A 362 2.81 7.32 -17.64
C THR A 362 4.31 7.29 -17.36
N CYS A 363 5.06 6.62 -18.23
CA CYS A 363 6.50 6.56 -18.17
C CYS A 363 7.14 7.26 -19.38
N ILE A 364 8.38 7.69 -19.21
CA ILE A 364 9.15 8.32 -20.27
C ILE A 364 10.61 7.90 -20.20
N TRP A 365 11.16 7.66 -21.39
CA TRP A 365 12.58 7.59 -21.64
C TRP A 365 12.98 8.87 -22.38
N ALA A 366 14.05 9.54 -21.95
CA ALA A 366 14.54 10.75 -22.62
C ALA A 366 16.08 10.78 -22.68
N GLU A 367 16.65 11.25 -23.79
CA GLU A 367 18.10 11.37 -24.02
C GLU A 367 18.49 12.83 -24.28
N LYS A 368 19.55 13.29 -23.61
CA LYS A 368 20.07 14.65 -23.73
C LYS A 368 20.81 14.86 -25.03
#